data_AF-A0AAW8NHZ0-F1
#
_entry.id   AF-A0AAW8NHZ0-F1
#
_cell.length_a   1.000
_cell.length_b   1.000
_cell.length_c   1.000
_cell.angle_alpha   90.00
_cell.angle_beta   90.00
_cell.angle_gamma   90.00
#
_symmetry.space_group_name_H-M   'P 1'
#
loop_
_entity.id
_entity.type
_entity.pdbx_description
1 polymer ?
#
loop_
_entity_poly.entity_id
_entity_poly.type
_entity_poly.pdbx_seq_one_letter_code
_entity_poly.pdbx_strand_id
1 'polypeptide(L)'
;MLSQQKSDRELLSLSGKVFSIIILLLVLSYLAFSHFDGIKLLGNSNIQNVHNKMLNVLAGVKSQWLIRGQPTQLKLDWRTDLNQDTIQVSYVLMSKGGWPVPNETNVAGCRQLIGSLLGDSYTQHFVTELDINTETCRYIGVDGGSISYQLNSGRVIFLTAK
;
A
#
# COMPACT_ATOMS: atom_id res chain seq x y z
N MET A 1 -35.12 -49.70 -33.70
CA MET A 1 -35.49 -49.42 -32.30
C MET A 1 -34.30 -49.42 -31.32
N LEU A 2 -33.10 -49.92 -31.68
CA LEU A 2 -31.92 -49.93 -30.80
C LEU A 2 -31.06 -48.64 -30.79
N SER A 3 -31.12 -47.79 -31.82
CA SER A 3 -30.29 -46.56 -31.85
C SER A 3 -30.85 -45.44 -30.98
N GLN A 4 -32.18 -45.40 -30.80
CA GLN A 4 -32.89 -44.37 -30.03
C GLN A 4 -32.62 -44.50 -28.52
N GLN A 5 -32.51 -45.74 -28.02
CA GLN A 5 -32.16 -46.00 -26.61
C GLN A 5 -30.67 -45.72 -26.30
N LYS A 6 -29.80 -45.75 -27.31
CA LYS A 6 -28.38 -45.40 -27.17
C LYS A 6 -28.18 -43.88 -27.18
N SER A 7 -28.91 -43.14 -28.03
CA SER A 7 -28.87 -41.68 -28.01
C SER A 7 -29.46 -41.09 -26.73
N ASP A 8 -30.53 -41.65 -26.18
CA ASP A 8 -31.13 -41.17 -24.94
C ASP A 8 -30.21 -41.39 -23.73
N ARG A 9 -29.48 -42.51 -23.69
CA ARG A 9 -28.54 -42.80 -22.60
C ARG A 9 -27.27 -41.96 -22.69
N GLU A 10 -26.80 -41.66 -23.91
CA GLU A 10 -25.70 -40.71 -24.13
C GLU A 10 -26.11 -39.27 -23.82
N LEU A 11 -27.32 -38.83 -24.21
CA LEU A 11 -27.91 -37.53 -23.87
C LEU A 11 -28.03 -37.32 -22.35
N LEU A 12 -28.51 -38.34 -21.61
CA LEU A 12 -28.63 -38.28 -20.14
C LEU A 12 -27.27 -38.21 -19.44
N SER A 13 -26.24 -38.85 -19.99
CA SER A 13 -24.87 -38.80 -19.44
C SER A 13 -24.18 -37.47 -19.73
N LEU A 14 -24.49 -36.84 -20.86
CA LEU A 14 -24.00 -35.52 -21.25
C LEU A 14 -24.67 -34.42 -20.42
N SER A 15 -25.99 -34.49 -20.24
CA SER A 15 -26.71 -33.52 -19.42
C SER A 15 -26.25 -33.53 -17.96
N GLY A 16 -26.01 -34.71 -17.38
CA GLY A 16 -25.50 -34.83 -16.00
C GLY A 16 -24.14 -34.17 -15.79
N LYS A 17 -23.22 -34.32 -16.76
CA LYS A 17 -21.90 -33.64 -16.72
C LYS A 17 -22.02 -32.13 -16.87
N VAL A 18 -22.91 -31.66 -17.74
CA VAL A 18 -23.16 -30.22 -17.94
C VAL A 18 -23.72 -29.58 -16.67
N PHE A 19 -24.68 -30.22 -15.99
CA PHE A 19 -25.20 -29.71 -14.72
C PHE A 19 -24.13 -29.65 -13.62
N SER A 20 -23.25 -30.66 -13.54
CA SER A 20 -22.14 -30.66 -12.58
C SER A 20 -21.17 -29.48 -12.81
N ILE A 21 -20.84 -29.19 -14.08
CA ILE A 21 -19.98 -28.05 -14.44
C ILE A 21 -20.66 -26.72 -14.10
N ILE A 22 -21.96 -26.58 -14.37
CA ILE A 22 -22.71 -25.36 -14.06
C ILE A 22 -22.76 -25.12 -12.55
N ILE A 23 -23.01 -26.16 -11.75
CA ILE A 23 -23.03 -26.07 -10.29
C ILE A 23 -21.64 -25.71 -9.76
N LEU A 24 -20.57 -26.33 -10.28
CA LEU A 24 -19.20 -26.00 -9.93
C LEU A 24 -18.88 -24.53 -10.23
N LEU A 25 -19.27 -24.04 -11.41
CA LEU A 25 -19.07 -22.64 -11.80
C LEU A 25 -19.85 -21.68 -10.91
N LEU A 26 -21.07 -22.02 -10.49
CA LEU A 26 -21.85 -21.21 -9.55
C LEU A 26 -21.17 -21.16 -8.17
N VAL A 27 -20.66 -22.28 -7.67
CA VAL A 27 -19.90 -22.33 -6.41
C VAL A 27 -18.63 -21.49 -6.52
N LEU A 28 -17.88 -21.60 -7.61
CA LEU A 28 -16.67 -20.79 -7.83
C LEU A 28 -16.99 -19.30 -7.98
N SER A 29 -18.08 -18.94 -8.65
CA SER A 29 -18.55 -17.55 -8.73
C SER A 29 -18.94 -17.03 -7.36
N TYR A 30 -19.72 -17.79 -6.59
CA TYR A 30 -20.12 -17.41 -5.25
C TYR A 30 -18.91 -17.21 -4.34
N LEU A 31 -17.95 -18.15 -4.36
CA LEU A 31 -16.69 -18.04 -3.62
C LEU A 31 -15.87 -16.84 -4.09
N ALA A 32 -15.81 -16.59 -5.41
CA ALA A 32 -15.13 -15.43 -5.95
C ALA A 32 -15.75 -14.16 -5.40
N PHE A 33 -17.08 -13.98 -5.44
CA PHE A 33 -17.74 -12.80 -4.89
C PHE A 33 -17.64 -12.71 -3.36
N SER A 34 -17.84 -13.80 -2.63
CA SER A 34 -17.80 -13.80 -1.16
C SER A 34 -16.40 -13.54 -0.60
N HIS A 35 -15.36 -14.02 -1.28
CA HIS A 35 -13.97 -13.78 -0.88
C HIS A 35 -13.37 -12.53 -1.52
N PHE A 36 -13.94 -11.99 -2.61
CA PHE A 36 -13.46 -10.73 -3.22
C PHE A 36 -13.64 -9.51 -2.33
N ASP A 37 -14.65 -9.49 -1.45
CA ASP A 37 -14.80 -8.41 -0.47
C ASP A 37 -13.58 -8.33 0.48
N GLY A 38 -12.89 -9.46 0.70
CA GLY A 38 -11.62 -9.52 1.43
C GLY A 38 -10.38 -9.13 0.62
N ILE A 39 -10.47 -8.96 -0.71
CA ILE A 39 -9.32 -8.64 -1.59
C ILE A 39 -9.22 -7.14 -1.86
N LYS A 40 -10.23 -6.34 -1.46
CA LYS A 40 -10.10 -4.87 -1.37
C LYS A 40 -9.14 -4.40 -0.26
N LEU A 41 -8.54 -5.33 0.48
CA LEU A 41 -7.56 -5.10 1.54
C LEU A 41 -6.10 -4.94 1.06
N LEU A 42 -5.83 -4.73 -0.23
CA LEU A 42 -4.54 -4.13 -0.63
C LEU A 42 -4.47 -2.62 -0.31
N GLY A 43 -5.59 -2.03 0.11
CA GLY A 43 -5.71 -0.68 0.66
C GLY A 43 -6.13 -0.65 2.14
N ASN A 44 -6.05 -1.76 2.88
CA ASN A 44 -6.18 -1.68 4.33
C ASN A 44 -4.91 -1.04 4.86
N SER A 45 -4.97 0.27 5.07
CA SER A 45 -3.99 1.02 5.83
C SER A 45 -4.05 0.58 7.30
N ASN A 46 -3.89 -0.73 7.59
CA ASN A 46 -3.59 -1.17 8.93
C ASN A 46 -2.34 -0.38 9.29
N ILE A 47 -2.53 0.54 10.22
CA ILE A 47 -1.58 1.58 10.56
C ILE A 47 -0.25 0.95 11.04
N GLN A 48 -0.28 -0.31 11.52
CA GLN A 48 0.91 -1.12 11.79
C GLN A 48 1.71 -1.48 10.53
N ASN A 49 1.06 -1.87 9.43
CA ASN A 49 1.74 -2.18 8.17
C ASN A 49 2.39 -0.92 7.59
N VAL A 50 1.69 0.21 7.68
CA VAL A 50 2.23 1.51 7.23
C VAL A 50 3.40 1.93 8.11
N HIS A 51 3.32 1.74 9.42
CA HIS A 51 4.44 1.96 10.34
C HIS A 51 5.67 1.12 9.96
N ASN A 52 5.50 -0.19 9.77
CA ASN A 52 6.60 -1.09 9.40
C ASN A 52 7.20 -0.73 8.03
N LYS A 53 6.35 -0.41 7.04
CA LYS A 53 6.80 0.05 5.73
C LYS A 53 7.63 1.33 5.86
N MET A 54 7.16 2.28 6.66
CA MET A 54 7.85 3.54 6.89
C MET A 54 9.21 3.33 7.56
N LEU A 55 9.32 2.47 8.56
CA LEU A 55 10.61 2.12 9.17
C LEU A 55 11.57 1.50 8.15
N ASN A 56 11.10 0.58 7.32
CA ASN A 56 11.93 -0.06 6.30
C ASN A 56 12.42 0.93 5.25
N VAL A 57 11.54 1.81 4.74
CA VAL A 57 11.93 2.84 3.79
C VAL A 57 12.91 3.83 4.41
N LEU A 58 12.64 4.33 5.62
CA LEU A 58 13.53 5.26 6.31
C LEU A 58 14.91 4.65 6.56
N ALA A 59 14.98 3.36 6.93
CA ALA A 59 16.25 2.65 7.08
C ALA A 59 17.00 2.56 5.74
N GLY A 60 16.30 2.23 4.65
CA GLY A 60 16.87 2.21 3.30
C GLY A 60 17.39 3.57 2.86
N VAL A 61 16.60 4.63 3.06
CA VAL A 61 16.96 6.01 2.74
C VAL A 61 18.17 6.47 3.54
N LYS A 62 18.20 6.21 4.85
CA LYS A 62 19.35 6.54 5.71
C LYS A 62 20.61 5.79 5.28
N SER A 63 20.49 4.52 4.92
CA SER A 63 21.61 3.72 4.39
C SER A 63 22.15 4.33 3.09
N GLN A 64 21.28 4.66 2.14
CA GLN A 64 21.68 5.31 0.88
C GLN A 64 22.33 6.68 1.11
N TRP A 65 21.81 7.45 2.07
CA TRP A 65 22.38 8.74 2.45
C TRP A 65 23.79 8.60 3.03
N LEU A 66 24.02 7.61 3.90
CA LEU A 66 25.35 7.31 4.44
C LEU A 66 26.34 6.88 3.35
N ILE A 67 25.91 5.98 2.46
CA ILE A 67 26.75 5.47 1.36
C ILE A 67 27.12 6.59 0.37
N ARG A 68 26.22 7.54 0.12
CA ARG A 68 26.42 8.65 -0.83
C ARG A 68 27.14 9.87 -0.23
N GLY A 69 27.66 9.78 1.00
CA GLY A 69 28.43 10.87 1.60
C GLY A 69 27.57 12.02 2.12
N GLN A 70 26.36 11.72 2.61
CA GLN A 70 25.50 12.66 3.33
C GLN A 70 25.02 13.88 2.53
N PRO A 71 24.45 13.68 1.32
CA PRO A 71 23.97 14.79 0.51
C PRO A 71 22.78 15.52 1.15
N THR A 72 22.62 16.80 0.82
CA THR A 72 21.46 17.61 1.24
C THR A 72 20.17 17.22 0.52
N GLN A 73 20.29 16.61 -0.66
CA GLN A 73 19.18 16.07 -1.43
C GLN A 73 19.49 14.62 -1.81
N LEU A 74 18.53 13.73 -1.60
CA LEU A 74 18.65 12.33 -1.97
C LEU A 74 17.61 11.97 -3.01
N LYS A 75 18.06 11.34 -4.09
CA LYS A 75 17.18 10.64 -5.03
C LYS A 75 16.66 9.38 -4.35
N LEU A 76 15.35 9.28 -4.16
CA LEU A 76 14.71 8.06 -3.66
C LEU A 76 14.66 7.02 -4.78
N ASP A 77 15.54 6.03 -4.71
CA ASP A 77 15.67 4.95 -5.70
C ASP A 77 14.99 3.65 -5.25
N TRP A 78 14.27 3.68 -4.13
CA TRP A 78 13.69 2.47 -3.53
C TRP A 78 12.36 2.06 -4.19
N ARG A 79 11.70 2.96 -4.93
CA ARG A 79 10.49 2.63 -5.72
C ARG A 79 10.91 1.89 -6.99
N THR A 80 10.96 0.56 -6.91
CA THR A 80 10.92 -0.32 -8.07
C THR A 80 9.48 -0.43 -8.57
N ASP A 81 8.91 0.66 -9.09
CA ASP A 81 7.66 0.56 -9.84
C ASP A 81 7.97 -0.08 -11.20
N LEU A 82 7.64 -1.37 -11.30
CA LEU A 82 7.85 -2.20 -12.49
C LEU A 82 6.92 -1.84 -13.66
N ASN A 83 5.98 -0.90 -13.48
CA ASN A 83 4.95 -0.54 -14.44
C ASN A 83 4.68 0.97 -14.46
N GLN A 84 5.60 1.79 -14.99
CA GLN A 84 5.25 3.08 -15.61
C GLN A 84 6.46 3.71 -16.31
N ASP A 85 6.28 4.05 -17.60
CA ASP A 85 7.21 4.79 -18.47
C ASP A 85 7.54 6.23 -18.00
N THR A 86 7.20 6.59 -16.77
CA THR A 86 7.55 7.86 -16.14
C THR A 86 8.19 7.56 -14.80
N ILE A 87 9.49 7.37 -14.81
CA ILE A 87 10.31 7.35 -13.59
C ILE A 87 10.21 8.76 -12.99
N GLN A 88 9.19 9.00 -12.14
CA GLN A 88 9.17 10.17 -11.27
C GLN A 88 10.26 9.95 -10.23
N VAL A 89 11.46 10.38 -10.58
CA VAL A 89 12.60 10.46 -9.69
C VAL A 89 12.24 11.45 -8.59
N SER A 90 11.73 10.95 -7.47
CA SER A 90 11.38 11.79 -6.32
C SER A 90 12.68 12.14 -5.58
N TYR A 91 13.09 13.40 -5.66
CA TYR A 91 14.13 13.96 -4.82
C TYR A 91 13.52 14.39 -3.49
N VAL A 92 14.20 14.08 -2.38
CA VAL A 92 13.78 14.52 -1.06
C VAL A 92 14.93 15.22 -0.36
N LEU A 93 14.61 16.31 0.33
CA LEU A 93 15.55 17.03 1.18
C LEU A 93 15.89 16.18 2.40
N MET A 94 17.14 16.27 2.85
CA MET A 94 17.63 15.52 4.00
C MET A 94 18.03 16.48 5.13
N SER A 95 17.63 16.16 6.36
CA SER A 95 18.13 16.84 7.55
C SER A 95 19.61 16.52 7.78
N LYS A 96 20.27 17.30 8.63
CA LYS A 96 21.65 17.02 9.08
C LYS A 96 21.79 15.63 9.73
N GLY A 97 20.71 15.08 10.27
CA GLY A 97 20.65 13.74 10.86
C GLY A 97 20.46 12.61 9.83
N GLY A 98 20.34 12.95 8.54
CA GLY A 98 20.14 11.98 7.47
C GLY A 98 18.70 11.48 7.36
N TRP A 99 17.74 12.34 7.71
CA TRP A 99 16.31 12.00 7.67
C TRP A 99 15.56 12.83 6.64
N PRO A 100 14.62 12.24 5.90
CA PRO A 100 13.77 12.95 4.95
C PRO A 100 12.99 14.11 5.60
N VAL A 101 13.08 15.30 5.02
CA VAL A 101 12.31 16.47 5.46
C VAL A 101 11.43 16.98 4.32
N PRO A 102 10.26 17.56 4.64
CA PRO A 102 9.39 18.12 3.63
C PRO A 102 10.00 19.39 3.04
N ASN A 103 9.69 19.68 1.77
CA ASN A 103 10.14 20.91 1.11
C ASN A 103 9.55 22.16 1.76
N GLU A 104 8.33 22.04 2.27
CA GLU A 104 7.61 23.11 2.97
C GLU A 104 7.24 22.64 4.38
N THR A 105 7.46 23.49 5.38
CA THR A 105 7.11 23.22 6.79
C THR A 105 5.64 23.51 7.05
N ASN A 106 4.77 22.92 6.24
CA ASN A 106 3.32 23.02 6.36
C ASN A 106 2.66 21.63 6.20
N VAL A 107 1.34 21.59 6.39
CA VAL A 107 0.58 20.34 6.26
C VAL A 107 0.69 19.74 4.84
N ALA A 108 0.77 20.58 3.81
CA ALA A 108 0.93 20.11 2.43
C ALA A 108 2.29 19.44 2.20
N GLY A 109 3.36 19.99 2.76
CA GLY A 109 4.71 19.42 2.70
C GLY A 109 4.81 18.08 3.42
N CYS A 110 4.20 17.93 4.61
CA CYS A 110 4.09 16.62 5.27
C CYS A 110 3.33 15.62 4.39
N ARG A 111 2.23 16.05 3.75
CA ARG A 111 1.45 15.17 2.86
C ARG A 111 2.27 14.74 1.63
N GLN A 112 3.04 15.65 1.04
CA GLN A 112 3.95 15.32 -0.05
C GLN A 112 5.03 14.34 0.39
N LEU A 113 5.61 14.55 1.58
CA LEU A 113 6.67 13.70 2.12
C LEU A 113 6.22 12.24 2.26
N ILE A 114 5.03 11.98 2.83
CA ILE A 114 4.55 10.59 2.95
C ILE A 114 4.26 9.96 1.58
N GLY A 115 3.81 10.75 0.59
CA GLY A 115 3.66 10.30 -0.79
C GLY A 115 4.99 9.89 -1.41
N SER A 116 6.03 10.72 -1.28
CA SER A 116 7.39 10.40 -1.73
C SER A 116 7.98 9.16 -1.03
N LEU A 117 7.69 8.98 0.27
CA LEU A 117 8.25 7.89 1.07
C LEU A 117 7.48 6.56 0.98
N LEU A 118 6.17 6.56 0.72
CA LEU A 118 5.38 5.31 0.75
C LEU A 118 4.61 5.06 -0.54
N GLY A 119 4.42 6.09 -1.36
CA GLY A 119 3.60 6.09 -2.57
C GLY A 119 2.42 7.06 -2.46
N ASP A 120 2.01 7.64 -3.59
CA ASP A 120 0.96 8.67 -3.62
C ASP A 120 -0.42 8.15 -3.19
N SER A 121 -0.66 6.84 -3.34
CA SER A 121 -1.90 6.20 -2.87
C SER A 121 -2.14 6.42 -1.39
N TYR A 122 -1.09 6.49 -0.56
CA TYR A 122 -1.23 6.69 0.88
C TYR A 122 -1.69 8.10 1.25
N THR A 123 -1.47 9.11 0.40
CA THR A 123 -1.87 10.50 0.71
C THR A 123 -3.38 10.68 0.85
N GLN A 124 -4.16 9.81 0.21
CA GLN A 124 -5.63 9.85 0.24
C GLN A 124 -6.24 9.10 1.44
N HIS A 125 -5.46 8.21 2.07
CA HIS A 125 -5.91 7.38 3.19
C HIS A 125 -5.60 7.99 4.57
N PHE A 126 -4.89 9.12 4.61
CA PHE A 126 -4.46 9.77 5.85
C PHE A 126 -4.90 11.23 5.94
N VAL A 127 -5.42 11.61 7.11
CA VAL A 127 -5.48 13.00 7.53
C VAL A 127 -4.10 13.41 8.03
N THR A 128 -3.51 14.43 7.42
CA THR A 128 -2.18 14.93 7.78
C THR A 128 -2.31 16.16 8.68
N GLU A 129 -1.54 16.19 9.74
CA GLU A 129 -1.41 17.30 10.67
C GLU A 129 0.07 17.59 10.90
N LEU A 130 0.39 18.84 11.21
CA LEU A 130 1.74 19.27 11.54
C LEU A 130 1.74 19.87 12.94
N ASP A 131 2.54 19.30 13.84
CA ASP A 131 2.90 19.95 15.09
C ASP A 131 4.18 20.76 14.88
N ILE A 132 4.03 22.08 14.82
CA ILE A 132 5.13 23.02 14.59
C ILE A 132 6.09 23.05 15.77
N ASN A 133 5.61 22.84 17.00
CA ASN A 133 6.46 22.93 18.19
C ASN A 133 7.44 21.76 18.28
N THR A 134 7.02 20.60 17.80
CA THR A 134 7.81 19.36 17.85
C THR A 134 8.36 18.96 16.48
N GLU A 135 8.16 19.78 15.44
CA GLU A 135 8.51 19.49 14.05
C GLU A 135 8.10 18.07 13.64
N THR A 136 6.86 17.71 13.97
CA THR A 136 6.36 16.34 13.83
C THR A 136 5.20 16.32 12.84
N CYS A 137 5.34 15.54 11.77
CA CYS A 137 4.25 15.25 10.85
C CYS A 137 3.43 14.09 11.41
N ARG A 138 2.15 14.33 11.70
CA ARG A 138 1.21 13.31 12.19
C ARG A 138 0.27 12.89 11.06
N TYR A 139 0.12 11.58 10.87
CA TYR A 139 -0.73 10.96 9.86
C TYR A 139 -1.76 10.09 10.55
N ILE A 140 -3.03 10.47 10.48
CA ILE A 140 -4.14 9.79 11.15
C ILE A 140 -4.89 8.99 10.08
N GLY A 141 -4.96 7.67 10.27
CA GLY A 141 -5.69 6.76 9.39
C GLY A 141 -7.19 6.79 9.69
N VAL A 142 -7.98 6.28 8.74
CA VAL A 142 -9.44 6.17 8.87
C VAL A 142 -9.88 5.31 10.07
N ASP A 143 -9.03 4.35 10.46
CA ASP A 143 -9.26 3.46 11.62
C ASP A 143 -8.97 4.14 12.97
N GLY A 144 -8.66 5.45 12.97
CA GLY A 144 -8.32 6.24 14.16
C GLY A 144 -6.89 6.03 14.70
N GLY A 145 -6.14 5.06 14.16
CA GLY A 145 -4.72 4.91 14.42
C GLY A 145 -3.91 6.07 13.82
N SER A 146 -2.78 6.41 14.44
CA SER A 146 -1.92 7.50 13.97
C SER A 146 -0.44 7.12 13.94
N ILE A 147 0.27 7.71 12.99
CA ILE A 147 1.73 7.65 12.86
C ILE A 147 2.26 9.07 12.99
N SER A 148 3.14 9.29 13.95
CA SER A 148 3.85 10.55 14.12
C SER A 148 5.30 10.40 13.71
N TYR A 149 5.76 11.22 12.78
CA TYR A 149 7.12 11.23 12.27
C TYR A 149 7.84 12.50 12.67
N GLN A 150 8.91 12.36 13.44
CA GLN A 150 9.75 13.48 13.88
C GLN A 150 10.81 13.81 12.83
N LEU A 151 10.78 15.01 12.26
CA LEU A 151 11.63 15.43 11.13
C LEU A 151 13.12 15.50 11.50
N ASN A 152 13.44 15.87 12.74
CA ASN A 152 14.82 16.03 13.19
C ASN A 152 15.47 14.69 13.59
N SER A 153 14.74 13.81 14.27
CA SER A 153 15.28 12.55 14.82
C SER A 153 15.03 11.32 13.95
N GLY A 154 14.12 11.43 12.98
CA GLY A 154 13.64 10.30 12.18
C GLY A 154 12.81 9.29 12.95
N ARG A 155 12.44 9.59 14.20
CA ARG A 155 11.65 8.70 15.04
C ARG A 155 10.23 8.60 14.49
N VAL A 156 9.77 7.37 14.30
CA VAL A 156 8.38 7.06 13.95
C VAL A 156 7.70 6.53 15.20
N ILE A 157 6.62 7.18 15.63
CA ILE A 157 5.79 6.76 16.75
C ILE A 157 4.46 6.29 16.19
N PHE A 158 3.99 5.17 16.71
CA PHE A 158 2.73 4.57 16.30
C PHE A 158 1.76 4.54 17.48
N LEU A 159 0.52 4.94 17.24
CA LEU A 159 -0.57 4.87 18.22
C LEU A 159 -1.77 4.18 17.58
N THR A 160 -2.33 3.18 18.26
CA THR A 160 -3.60 2.55 17.88
C THR A 160 -4.77 3.36 18.42
N ALA A 161 -5.88 3.38 17.68
CA ALA A 161 -7.16 3.76 18.26
C ALA A 161 -7.49 2.82 19.44
N LYS A 162 -8.15 3.36 20.46
CA LYS A 162 -8.57 2.62 21.65
C LYS A 162 -9.94 1.99 21.43
#